data_AF-A0A6C0CIV7-F1
#
_entry.id   AF-A0A6C0CIV7-F1
#
_cell.length_a   1.000
_cell.length_b   1.000
_cell.length_c   1.000
_cell.angle_alpha   90.00
_cell.angle_beta   90.00
_cell.angle_gamma   90.00
#
_symmetry.space_group_name_H-M   'P 1'
#
loop_
_entity.id
_entity.type
_entity.pdbx_description
1 polymer ?
#
loop_
_entity_poly.entity_id
_entity_poly.type
_entity_poly.pdbx_seq_one_letter_code
_entity_poly.pdbx_strand_id
1 'polypeptide(L)'
;MKARIIFIVFAIIVIVLVLLAWRKKEIPPKKFAYDGGSPFSFRIPTKAKKTRASNTKEEKWRDLFETITGYAYPTTRPAWLINPETGRRLELDGYSAELGSAFEYNGRQHYEFPNSFHKTRDEFDRQVERDAIKVKVCREMGVDLVVIPYDFPIANAYDRIKKHLLDVIKRMS
;
A
#
# COMPACT_ATOMS: atom_id res chain seq x y z
N MET A 1 43.79 -35.85 1.30
CA MET A 1 42.76 -35.45 2.28
C MET A 1 42.63 -33.94 2.45
N LYS A 2 43.72 -33.20 2.72
CA LYS A 2 43.70 -31.75 2.98
C LYS A 2 43.06 -30.90 1.86
N ALA A 3 43.36 -31.20 0.59
CA ALA A 3 42.81 -30.44 -0.55
C ALA A 3 41.27 -30.56 -0.71
N ARG A 4 40.69 -31.73 -0.39
CA ARG A 4 39.22 -31.92 -0.46
C ARG A 4 38.51 -31.15 0.66
N ILE A 5 39.11 -31.09 1.84
CA ILE A 5 38.58 -30.32 2.97
C ILE A 5 38.63 -28.82 2.66
N ILE A 6 39.73 -28.33 2.08
CA ILE A 6 39.86 -26.91 1.66
C ILE A 6 38.79 -26.54 0.63
N PHE A 7 38.51 -27.40 -0.34
CA PHE A 7 37.49 -27.14 -1.36
C PHE A 7 36.07 -27.10 -0.76
N ILE A 8 35.75 -27.99 0.17
CA ILE A 8 34.44 -28.02 0.86
C ILE A 8 34.26 -26.77 1.72
N VAL A 9 35.29 -26.35 2.47
CA VAL A 9 35.24 -25.14 3.29
C VAL A 9 35.05 -23.90 2.41
N PHE A 10 35.77 -23.81 1.29
CA PHE A 10 35.61 -22.71 0.34
C PHE A 10 34.20 -22.66 -0.27
N ALA A 11 33.64 -23.81 -0.66
CA ALA A 11 32.28 -23.89 -1.19
C ALA A 11 31.22 -23.43 -0.16
N ILE A 12 31.36 -23.81 1.12
CA ILE A 12 30.46 -23.37 2.19
C ILE A 12 30.58 -21.85 2.39
N ILE A 13 31.79 -21.29 2.38
CA ILE A 13 32.00 -19.84 2.49
C ILE A 13 31.31 -19.10 1.34
N VAL A 14 31.45 -19.58 0.10
CA VAL A 14 30.78 -18.99 -1.07
C VAL A 14 29.26 -19.05 -0.92
N ILE A 15 28.70 -20.19 -0.49
CA ILE A 15 27.26 -20.34 -0.26
C ILE A 15 26.77 -19.38 0.83
N VAL A 16 27.50 -19.26 1.95
CA VAL A 16 27.16 -18.32 3.03
C VAL A 16 27.25 -16.88 2.54
N LEU A 17 28.26 -16.50 1.76
CA LEU A 17 28.38 -15.17 1.17
C LEU A 17 27.23 -14.87 0.19
N VAL A 18 26.81 -15.85 -0.61
CA VAL A 18 25.64 -15.73 -1.51
C VAL A 18 24.35 -15.57 -0.71
N LEU A 19 24.15 -16.34 0.37
CA LEU A 19 22.97 -16.23 1.23
C LEU A 19 22.92 -14.91 2.00
N LEU A 20 24.07 -14.40 2.46
CA LEU A 20 24.18 -13.07 3.08
C LEU A 20 23.92 -11.95 2.07
N ALA A 21 24.39 -12.09 0.83
CA ALA A 21 24.10 -11.16 -0.26
C ALA A 21 22.61 -11.18 -0.67
N TRP A 22 21.97 -12.36 -0.66
CA TRP A 22 20.54 -12.51 -0.93
C TRP A 22 19.67 -11.91 0.20
N ARG A 23 20.07 -12.06 1.47
CA ARG A 23 19.39 -11.44 2.61
C ARG A 23 19.44 -9.91 2.59
N LYS A 24 20.42 -9.31 1.91
CA LYS A 24 20.59 -7.85 1.82
C LYS A 24 19.78 -7.18 0.70
N LYS A 25 18.96 -7.94 -0.03
CA LYS A 25 18.02 -7.41 -1.03
C LYS A 25 16.67 -7.04 -0.41
N GLU A 26 16.70 -6.35 0.74
CA GLU A 26 15.60 -5.45 1.06
C GLU A 26 15.76 -4.28 0.09
N ILE A 27 14.81 -4.13 -0.85
CA ILE A 27 14.78 -2.96 -1.73
C ILE A 27 14.61 -1.77 -0.79
N PRO A 28 15.63 -0.93 -0.58
CA PRO A 28 15.44 0.25 0.25
C PRO A 28 14.39 1.11 -0.47
N PRO A 29 13.44 1.73 0.25
CA PRO A 29 12.55 2.68 -0.39
C PRO A 29 13.43 3.69 -1.12
N LYS A 30 13.28 3.79 -2.45
CA LYS A 30 13.91 4.86 -3.20
C LYS A 30 13.39 6.15 -2.58
N LYS A 31 14.27 6.88 -1.89
CA LYS A 31 13.99 8.25 -1.44
C LYS A 31 13.79 9.09 -2.69
N PHE A 32 12.55 9.21 -3.14
CA PHE A 32 12.21 10.17 -4.17
C PHE A 32 12.17 11.54 -3.50
N ALA A 33 12.99 12.45 -4.02
CA ALA A 33 13.03 13.84 -3.60
C ALA A 33 11.68 14.48 -3.96
N TYR A 34 10.97 14.94 -2.93
CA TYR A 34 9.81 15.81 -3.09
C TYR A 34 10.29 17.17 -3.62
N ASP A 35 9.76 17.58 -4.77
CA ASP A 35 10.03 18.86 -5.43
C ASP A 35 9.22 19.98 -4.78
N GLY A 36 9.74 20.49 -3.67
CA GLY A 36 9.42 21.84 -3.19
C GLY A 36 8.43 21.92 -2.02
N GLY A 37 8.96 21.80 -0.81
CA GLY A 37 8.28 22.16 0.44
C GLY A 37 9.10 21.72 1.66
N SER A 38 9.52 22.65 2.50
CA SER A 38 10.44 22.45 3.64
C SER A 38 10.03 21.29 4.58
N PRO A 39 10.98 20.45 5.06
CA PRO A 39 10.70 19.29 5.92
C PRO A 39 10.48 19.64 7.40
N PHE A 40 10.38 20.93 7.74
CA PHE A 40 10.25 21.36 9.13
C PHE A 40 9.38 22.63 9.24
N SER A 41 8.08 22.47 9.14
CA SER A 41 7.13 23.31 9.88
C SER A 41 5.97 22.43 10.30
N PHE A 42 6.08 21.88 11.49
CA PHE A 42 4.99 21.25 12.21
C PHE A 42 3.83 22.25 12.30
N ARG A 43 2.84 22.05 11.43
CA ARG A 43 1.50 22.56 11.62
C ARG A 43 0.61 21.34 11.50
N ILE A 44 0.30 20.70 12.63
CA ILE A 44 -0.93 19.92 12.72
C ILE A 44 -2.01 20.84 12.14
N PRO A 45 -2.70 20.47 11.05
CA PRO A 45 -3.89 21.20 10.68
C PRO A 45 -4.89 20.98 11.81
N THR A 46 -4.92 21.90 12.78
CA THR A 46 -5.95 22.02 13.83
C THR A 46 -7.24 22.56 13.24
N LYS A 47 -7.66 21.98 12.12
CA LYS A 47 -9.02 22.12 11.63
C LYS A 47 -9.49 20.73 11.29
N ALA A 48 -10.16 20.12 12.28
CA ALA A 48 -11.18 19.14 11.98
C ALA A 48 -12.00 19.70 10.82
N LYS A 49 -11.83 19.14 9.62
CA LYS A 49 -12.78 19.38 8.54
C LYS A 49 -14.11 18.93 9.13
N LYS A 50 -15.06 19.85 9.23
CA LYS A 50 -16.43 19.57 9.61
C LYS A 50 -16.97 18.58 8.57
N THR A 51 -16.81 17.29 8.82
CA THR A 51 -17.30 16.25 7.90
C THR A 51 -18.81 16.31 7.98
N ARG A 52 -19.45 16.69 6.86
CA ARG A 52 -20.83 16.26 6.61
C ARG A 52 -20.74 14.74 6.66
N ALA A 53 -21.43 14.09 7.59
CA ALA A 53 -21.44 12.65 7.69
C ALA A 53 -21.82 12.05 6.33
N SER A 54 -20.83 11.55 5.61
CA SER A 54 -21.08 10.76 4.43
C SER A 54 -21.33 9.33 4.86
N ASN A 55 -22.29 8.71 4.19
CA ASN A 55 -22.76 7.38 4.54
C ASN A 55 -22.01 6.25 3.81
N THR A 56 -21.00 6.56 3.00
CA THR A 56 -20.27 5.51 2.26
C THR A 56 -19.33 4.75 3.19
N LYS A 57 -19.12 3.46 2.92
CA LYS A 57 -18.19 2.63 3.70
C LYS A 57 -16.74 3.10 3.52
N GLU A 58 -16.39 3.56 2.32
CA GLU A 58 -15.10 4.16 1.99
C GLU A 58 -14.77 5.34 2.91
N GLU A 59 -15.71 6.26 3.13
CA GLU A 59 -15.48 7.42 3.99
C GLU A 59 -15.33 7.04 5.46
N LYS A 60 -16.07 6.04 5.95
CA LYS A 60 -15.86 5.49 7.30
C LYS A 60 -14.46 4.89 7.47
N TRP A 61 -13.96 4.24 6.43
CA TRP A 61 -12.60 3.71 6.42
C TRP A 61 -11.55 4.82 6.36
N ARG A 62 -11.76 5.86 5.54
CA ARG A 62 -10.93 7.05 5.52
C ARG A 62 -10.84 7.69 6.90
N ASP A 63 -11.99 7.99 7.51
CA ASP A 63 -12.06 8.58 8.85
C ASP A 63 -11.30 7.75 9.88
N LEU A 64 -11.40 6.41 9.80
CA LEU A 64 -10.67 5.51 10.69
C LEU A 64 -9.15 5.60 10.50
N PHE A 65 -8.68 5.57 9.25
CA PHE A 65 -7.25 5.70 8.93
C PHE A 65 -6.70 7.05 9.40
N GLU A 66 -7.42 8.14 9.12
CA GLU A 66 -7.02 9.49 9.55
C GLU A 66 -7.04 9.62 11.07
N THR A 67 -8.03 9.03 11.75
CA THR A 67 -8.12 9.04 13.23
C THR A 67 -6.98 8.26 13.89
N ILE A 68 -6.63 7.10 13.35
CA ILE A 68 -5.55 6.26 13.91
C ILE A 68 -4.18 6.92 13.69
N THR A 69 -3.97 7.47 12.49
CA THR A 69 -2.64 7.92 12.07
C THR A 69 -2.37 9.38 12.38
N GLY A 70 -3.41 10.22 12.39
CA GLY A 70 -3.28 11.67 12.43
C GLY A 70 -2.88 12.32 11.09
N TYR A 71 -2.81 11.54 10.01
CA TYR A 71 -2.47 12.02 8.65
C TYR A 71 -3.69 11.95 7.73
N ALA A 72 -3.73 12.80 6.71
CA ALA A 72 -4.81 12.81 5.73
C ALA A 72 -4.66 11.64 4.72
N TYR A 73 -5.79 11.06 4.30
CA TYR A 73 -5.85 10.01 3.28
C TYR A 73 -6.80 10.41 2.14
N PRO A 74 -6.47 11.46 1.35
CA PRO A 74 -7.30 11.88 0.23
C PRO A 74 -7.35 10.80 -0.87
N THR A 75 -8.51 10.70 -1.53
CA THR A 75 -8.62 9.99 -2.81
C THR A 75 -7.65 10.62 -3.80
N THR A 76 -6.76 9.83 -4.37
CA THR A 76 -5.64 10.34 -5.17
C THR A 76 -5.42 9.51 -6.41
N ARG A 77 -5.01 10.14 -7.53
CA ARG A 77 -4.51 9.46 -8.74
C ARG A 77 -3.01 9.74 -8.92
N PRO A 78 -2.12 9.04 -8.19
CA PRO A 78 -0.70 9.36 -8.19
C PRO A 78 -0.11 9.27 -9.59
N ALA A 79 0.87 10.13 -9.89
CA ALA A 79 1.52 10.15 -11.22
C ALA A 79 2.25 8.84 -11.55
N TRP A 80 2.70 8.12 -10.53
CA TRP A 80 3.38 6.83 -10.65
C TRP A 80 2.43 5.63 -10.79
N LEU A 81 1.12 5.80 -10.53
CA LEU A 81 0.15 4.71 -10.57
C LEU A 81 -0.55 4.70 -11.94
N ILE A 82 0.09 4.07 -12.93
CA ILE A 82 -0.38 4.05 -14.32
C ILE A 82 -0.82 2.64 -14.69
N ASN A 83 -1.97 2.52 -15.35
CA ASN A 83 -2.39 1.29 -16.01
C ASN A 83 -1.54 1.11 -17.29
N PRO A 84 -0.78 0.01 -17.41
CA PRO A 84 0.17 -0.18 -18.51
C PRO A 84 -0.50 -0.36 -19.87
N GLU A 85 -1.73 -0.87 -19.91
CA GLU A 85 -2.45 -1.09 -21.17
C GLU A 85 -3.02 0.21 -21.75
N THR A 86 -3.52 1.09 -20.89
CA THR A 86 -4.25 2.30 -21.30
C THR A 86 -3.43 3.58 -21.17
N GLY A 87 -2.30 3.55 -20.46
CA GLY A 87 -1.48 4.72 -20.13
C GLY A 87 -2.16 5.71 -19.17
N ARG A 88 -3.33 5.37 -18.62
CA ARG A 88 -4.10 6.25 -17.72
C ARG A 88 -3.73 6.01 -16.26
N ARG A 89 -3.80 7.08 -15.46
CA ARG A 89 -3.61 6.98 -14.01
C ARG A 89 -4.78 6.24 -13.37
N LEU A 90 -4.48 5.34 -12.44
CA LEU A 90 -5.47 4.71 -11.56
C LEU A 90 -5.62 5.54 -10.28
N GLU A 91 -6.71 5.30 -9.57
CA GLU A 91 -7.10 6.00 -8.35
C GLU A 91 -6.87 5.10 -7.13
N LEU A 92 -6.50 5.72 -6.00
CA LEU A 92 -6.48 5.13 -4.67
C LEU A 92 -7.58 5.79 -3.83
N ASP A 93 -8.39 5.00 -3.12
CA ASP A 93 -9.48 5.51 -2.27
C ASP A 93 -8.97 6.40 -1.13
N GLY A 94 -7.76 6.11 -0.63
CA GLY A 94 -7.04 6.99 0.27
C GLY A 94 -5.54 6.76 0.21
N TYR A 95 -4.76 7.83 0.12
CA TYR A 95 -3.29 7.77 0.08
C TYR A 95 -2.68 8.91 0.91
N SER A 96 -1.86 8.55 1.90
CA SER A 96 -0.99 9.49 2.61
C SER A 96 0.43 9.38 2.03
N ALA A 97 0.85 10.42 1.32
CA ALA A 97 2.20 10.51 0.77
C ALA A 97 3.25 10.65 1.87
N GLU A 98 2.89 11.32 2.98
CA GLU A 98 3.72 11.49 4.16
C GLU A 98 4.06 10.13 4.76
N LEU A 99 3.07 9.25 4.90
CA LEU A 99 3.26 7.92 5.50
C LEU A 99 3.75 6.86 4.51
N GLY A 100 3.69 7.12 3.21
CA GLY A 100 3.87 6.07 2.20
C GLY A 100 2.85 4.94 2.39
N SER A 101 1.60 5.28 2.71
CA SER A 101 0.55 4.33 3.07
C SER A 101 -0.73 4.65 2.31
N ALA A 102 -1.46 3.61 1.89
CA ALA A 102 -2.70 3.73 1.12
C ALA A 102 -3.73 2.68 1.56
N PHE A 103 -5.00 2.90 1.21
CA PHE A 103 -6.03 1.87 1.32
C PHE A 103 -6.98 1.86 0.11
N GLU A 104 -7.64 0.72 -0.06
CA GLU A 104 -8.70 0.45 -1.05
C GLU A 104 -9.85 -0.28 -0.36
N TYR A 105 -11.09 0.17 -0.58
CA TYR A 105 -12.29 -0.53 -0.15
C TYR A 105 -12.95 -1.23 -1.33
N ASN A 106 -12.74 -2.55 -1.41
CA ASN A 106 -13.24 -3.37 -2.50
C ASN A 106 -14.66 -3.86 -2.19
N GLY A 107 -15.64 -3.35 -2.93
CA GLY A 107 -17.03 -3.83 -2.91
C GLY A 107 -17.18 -5.27 -3.43
N ARG A 108 -18.37 -5.86 -3.27
CA ARG A 108 -18.68 -7.22 -3.76
C ARG A 108 -18.43 -7.37 -5.27
N GLN A 109 -18.60 -6.29 -6.02
CA GLN A 109 -18.36 -6.27 -7.46
C GLN A 109 -16.92 -6.56 -7.89
N HIS A 110 -15.94 -6.49 -6.97
CA HIS A 110 -14.54 -6.84 -7.24
C HIS A 110 -14.27 -8.35 -7.15
N TYR A 111 -15.20 -9.13 -6.60
CA TYR A 111 -14.99 -10.55 -6.27
C TYR A 111 -15.93 -11.49 -7.01
N GLU A 112 -17.14 -11.04 -7.34
CA GLU A 112 -18.19 -11.91 -7.87
C GLU A 112 -18.71 -11.40 -9.20
N PHE A 113 -18.86 -12.31 -10.18
CA PHE A 113 -19.56 -12.08 -11.44
C PHE A 113 -20.52 -13.26 -11.70
N PRO A 114 -21.75 -13.05 -12.20
CA PRO A 114 -22.34 -11.78 -12.64
C PRO A 114 -22.71 -10.85 -11.48
N ASN A 115 -22.69 -9.54 -11.73
CA ASN A 115 -23.12 -8.51 -10.79
C ASN A 115 -23.77 -7.33 -11.53
N SER A 116 -24.39 -6.40 -10.80
CA SER A 116 -25.07 -5.24 -11.38
C SER A 116 -24.14 -4.13 -11.91
N PHE A 117 -22.83 -4.22 -11.66
CA PHE A 117 -21.85 -3.18 -12.00
C PHE A 117 -21.14 -3.45 -13.33
N HIS A 118 -21.03 -4.72 -13.73
CA HIS A 118 -20.35 -5.14 -14.95
C HIS A 118 -21.36 -5.81 -15.87
N LYS A 119 -21.50 -5.28 -17.09
CA LYS A 119 -22.39 -5.83 -18.13
C LYS A 119 -21.81 -7.08 -18.75
N THR A 120 -20.48 -7.17 -18.81
CA THR A 120 -19.75 -8.25 -19.46
C THR A 120 -18.70 -8.83 -18.53
N ARG A 121 -18.29 -10.07 -18.82
CA ARG A 121 -17.20 -10.73 -18.11
C ARG A 121 -15.88 -9.97 -18.27
N ASP A 122 -15.61 -9.45 -19.47
CA ASP A 122 -14.41 -8.65 -19.76
C ASP A 122 -14.32 -7.37 -18.93
N GLU A 123 -15.45 -6.70 -18.65
CA GLU A 123 -15.46 -5.52 -17.77
C GLU A 123 -15.06 -5.88 -16.34
N PHE A 124 -15.52 -7.02 -15.83
CA PHE A 124 -15.16 -7.54 -14.52
C PHE A 124 -13.69 -7.95 -14.47
N ASP A 125 -13.20 -8.70 -15.46
CA ASP A 125 -11.80 -9.13 -15.50
C ASP A 125 -10.85 -7.93 -15.59
N ARG A 126 -11.21 -6.88 -16.34
CA ARG A 126 -10.46 -5.60 -16.35
C ARG A 126 -10.46 -4.89 -15.00
N GLN A 127 -11.53 -4.99 -14.21
CA GLN A 127 -11.54 -4.43 -12.85
C GLN A 127 -10.57 -5.21 -11.95
N VAL A 128 -10.61 -6.54 -12.00
CA VAL A 128 -9.68 -7.41 -11.26
C VAL A 128 -8.23 -7.13 -11.65
N GLU A 129 -7.95 -6.91 -12.94
CA GLU A 129 -6.62 -6.55 -13.41
C GLU A 129 -6.16 -5.18 -12.89
N ARG A 130 -7.03 -4.17 -12.92
CA ARG A 130 -6.71 -2.85 -12.33
C ARG A 130 -6.36 -2.98 -10.85
N ASP A 131 -7.10 -3.77 -10.08
CA ASP A 131 -6.84 -3.99 -8.66
C ASP A 131 -5.47 -4.68 -8.46
N ALA A 132 -5.12 -5.65 -9.30
CA ALA A 132 -3.81 -6.30 -9.28
C ALA A 132 -2.66 -5.32 -9.63
N ILE A 133 -2.87 -4.42 -10.59
CA ILE A 133 -1.91 -3.36 -10.93
C ILE A 133 -1.68 -2.44 -9.72
N LYS A 134 -2.74 -2.02 -9.03
CA LYS A 134 -2.62 -1.18 -7.81
C LYS A 134 -1.71 -1.84 -6.78
N VAL A 135 -1.96 -3.10 -6.46
CA VAL A 135 -1.16 -3.87 -5.49
C VAL A 135 0.31 -3.96 -5.91
N LYS A 136 0.55 -4.29 -7.18
CA LYS A 136 1.90 -4.43 -7.72
C LYS A 136 2.67 -3.10 -7.66
N VAL A 137 2.08 -2.03 -8.20
CA VAL A 137 2.75 -0.74 -8.32
C VAL A 137 2.96 -0.09 -6.96
N CYS A 138 1.99 -0.17 -6.03
CA CYS A 138 2.20 0.31 -4.66
C CYS A 138 3.40 -0.39 -3.99
N ARG A 139 3.50 -1.73 -4.13
CA ARG A 139 4.65 -2.47 -3.63
C ARG A 139 5.98 -2.01 -4.24
N GLU A 140 6.01 -1.81 -5.56
CA GLU A 140 7.21 -1.32 -6.26
C GLU A 140 7.63 0.08 -5.82
N MET A 141 6.65 0.93 -5.48
CA MET A 141 6.86 2.29 -4.98
C MET A 141 7.14 2.35 -3.47
N GLY A 142 7.14 1.22 -2.77
CA GLY A 142 7.29 1.18 -1.32
C GLY A 142 6.09 1.76 -0.56
N VAL A 143 4.93 1.84 -1.21
CA VAL A 143 3.66 2.26 -0.61
C VAL A 143 2.96 1.04 -0.01
N ASP A 144 2.65 1.12 1.28
CA ASP A 144 1.93 0.10 2.02
C ASP A 144 0.43 0.18 1.73
N LEU A 145 -0.07 -0.68 0.83
CA LEU A 145 -1.47 -0.69 0.41
C LEU A 145 -2.29 -1.70 1.21
N VAL A 146 -3.27 -1.21 1.98
CA VAL A 146 -4.24 -2.02 2.71
C VAL A 146 -5.52 -2.19 1.89
N VAL A 147 -5.76 -3.38 1.34
CA VAL A 147 -7.01 -3.72 0.63
C VAL A 147 -8.03 -4.27 1.62
N ILE A 148 -9.21 -3.68 1.65
CA ILE A 148 -10.29 -3.96 2.60
C ILE A 148 -11.46 -4.59 1.83
N PRO A 149 -11.77 -5.88 2.05
CA PRO A 149 -12.89 -6.52 1.39
C PRO A 149 -14.23 -6.08 2.00
N TYR A 150 -15.30 -6.18 1.20
CA TYR A 150 -16.59 -5.58 1.54
C TYR A 150 -17.28 -6.14 2.79
N ASP A 151 -16.94 -7.38 3.11
CA ASP A 151 -17.44 -8.20 4.21
C ASP A 151 -16.62 -8.01 5.49
N PHE A 152 -15.56 -7.21 5.46
CA PHE A 152 -14.72 -6.95 6.62
C PHE A 152 -15.36 -5.95 7.58
N PRO A 153 -15.80 -6.36 8.79
CA PRO A 153 -16.48 -5.45 9.71
C PRO A 153 -15.50 -4.49 10.38
N ILE A 154 -15.85 -3.19 10.41
CA ILE A 154 -15.03 -2.14 11.04
C ILE A 154 -14.70 -2.46 12.51
N ALA A 155 -15.65 -3.04 13.26
CA ALA A 155 -15.44 -3.41 14.67
C ALA A 155 -14.28 -4.41 14.84
N ASN A 156 -14.20 -5.41 13.96
CA ASN A 156 -13.14 -6.44 13.99
C ASN A 156 -11.84 -5.94 13.36
N ALA A 157 -11.94 -4.91 12.54
CA ALA A 157 -10.82 -4.31 11.85
C ALA A 157 -9.98 -3.42 12.74
N TYR A 158 -10.61 -2.73 13.68
CA TYR A 158 -10.00 -1.64 14.43
C TYR A 158 -8.66 -2.06 15.02
N ASP A 159 -8.61 -3.14 15.80
CA ASP A 159 -7.37 -3.55 16.47
C ASP A 159 -6.28 -4.00 15.49
N ARG A 160 -6.65 -4.76 14.45
CA ARG A 160 -5.71 -5.27 13.46
C ARG A 160 -5.10 -4.15 12.62
N ILE A 161 -5.95 -3.28 12.08
CA ILE A 161 -5.52 -2.17 11.23
C ILE A 161 -4.83 -1.09 12.07
N LYS A 162 -5.31 -0.81 13.28
CA LYS A 162 -4.62 0.08 14.22
C LYS A 162 -3.21 -0.39 14.51
N LYS A 163 -3.02 -1.66 14.85
CA LYS A 163 -1.68 -2.21 15.09
C LYS A 163 -0.78 -2.01 13.85
N HIS A 164 -1.27 -2.40 12.68
CA HIS A 164 -0.55 -2.28 11.42
C HIS A 164 -0.15 -0.82 11.11
N LEU A 165 -1.11 0.11 11.19
CA LEU A 165 -0.87 1.53 10.93
C LEU A 165 0.06 2.19 11.96
N LEU A 166 -0.02 1.81 13.23
CA LEU A 166 0.94 2.27 14.24
C LEU A 166 2.35 1.75 13.95
N ASP A 167 2.48 0.53 13.43
CA ASP A 167 3.77 -0.03 13.02
C ASP A 167 4.31 0.65 11.74
N VAL A 168 3.45 1.14 10.84
CA VAL A 168 3.84 2.04 9.74
C VAL A 168 4.48 3.31 10.30
N ILE A 169 3.82 3.98 11.24
CA ILE A 169 4.32 5.23 11.84
C ILE A 169 5.65 5.01 12.56
N LYS A 170 5.78 3.91 13.31
CA LYS A 170 7.04 3.58 14.00
C LYS A 170 8.21 3.32 13.05
N ARG A 171 7.97 2.76 11.86
CA ARG A 171 9.04 2.54 10.85
C ARG A 171 9.58 3.82 10.24
N MET A 172 8.85 4.94 10.40
CA MET A 172 9.26 6.25 9.90
C MET A 172 9.98 7.11 10.95
N SER A 173 9.80 6.78 12.24
CA SER A 173 10.44 7.47 13.38
C SER A 173 11.84 6.92 13.62
#